data_AF-A0A3P8IW40-F1
#
_entry.id   AF-A0A3P8IW40-F1
#
_cell.length_a   1.000
_cell.length_b   1.000
_cell.length_c   1.000
_cell.angle_alpha   90.00
_cell.angle_beta   90.00
_cell.angle_gamma   90.00
#
_symmetry.space_group_name_H-M   'P 1'
#
loop_
_entity.id
_entity.type
_entity.pdbx_description
1 polymer ?
#
loop_
_entity_poly.entity_id
_entity_poly.type
_entity_poly.pdbx_seq_one_letter_code
_entity_poly.pdbx_strand_id
1 'polypeptide(L)'
;MPFAAARTAPMRWSLRAARLAEKCRQQGSPVIMVRVGWSADFGEALKQLVDAQTGAHALPDNWWTWPLALGKQDSDIEVTKRQWGAFYGTDLELQLRRRGIDTIILCGISTNIGVESTARNAWELGFNLLIAEDACSAASAGSTRAA
;
A
#
# COMPACT_ATOMS: atom_id res chain seq x y z
N MET A 1 -8.77 -3.63 -14.57
CA MET A 1 -7.70 -3.14 -13.67
C MET A 1 -6.33 -3.40 -14.31
N PRO A 2 -5.78 -2.52 -15.16
CA PRO A 2 -4.58 -2.82 -15.95
C PRO A 2 -3.31 -2.32 -15.23
N PHE A 3 -3.05 -2.80 -14.02
CA PHE A 3 -1.76 -2.54 -13.35
C PHE A 3 -0.87 -3.78 -13.25
N ALA A 4 -1.38 -4.96 -13.61
CA ALA A 4 -0.63 -6.21 -13.74
C ALA A 4 0.03 -6.40 -15.13
N ALA A 5 0.01 -5.38 -15.99
CA ALA A 5 0.72 -5.44 -17.27
C ALA A 5 2.21 -5.17 -17.03
N ALA A 6 3.03 -6.19 -17.24
CA ALA A 6 4.48 -6.17 -17.16
C ALA A 6 5.06 -4.98 -17.97
N ARG A 7 5.42 -3.90 -17.27
CA ARG A 7 6.31 -2.86 -17.79
C ARG A 7 7.69 -3.15 -17.24
N THR A 8 8.64 -3.43 -18.13
CA THR A 8 10.01 -3.84 -17.82
C THR A 8 10.86 -2.74 -17.16
N ALA A 9 10.41 -1.48 -17.20
CA ALA A 9 11.05 -0.38 -16.48
C ALA A 9 10.37 -0.12 -15.13
N PRO A 10 11.13 0.07 -14.03
CA PRO A 10 10.55 0.40 -12.74
C PRO A 10 9.80 1.73 -12.84
N MET A 11 8.56 1.73 -12.35
CA MET A 11 7.75 2.94 -12.33
C MET A 11 8.38 3.97 -11.38
N ARG A 12 8.35 5.26 -11.74
CA ARG A 12 9.05 6.32 -10.99
C ARG A 12 8.73 6.34 -9.50
N TRP A 13 7.49 6.03 -9.11
CA TRP A 13 7.07 5.97 -7.71
C TRP A 13 7.83 4.89 -6.93
N SER A 14 8.12 3.72 -7.53
CA SER A 14 8.74 2.59 -6.81
C SER A 14 10.20 2.87 -6.47
N LEU A 15 10.93 3.57 -7.34
CA LEU A 15 12.30 4.01 -7.07
C LEU A 15 12.36 5.04 -5.93
N ARG A 16 11.37 5.93 -5.84
CA ARG A 16 11.28 6.92 -4.76
C ARG A 16 10.89 6.28 -3.43
N ALA A 17 9.91 5.36 -3.45
CA ALA A 17 9.56 4.55 -2.29
C ALA A 17 10.76 3.73 -1.78
N ALA A 18 11.56 3.15 -2.67
CA ALA A 18 12.76 2.41 -2.29
C ALA A 18 13.81 3.29 -1.58
N ARG A 19 14.03 4.52 -2.05
CA ARG A 19 14.93 5.48 -1.40
C ARG A 19 14.44 5.88 0.00
N LEU A 20 13.13 6.07 0.17
CA LEU A 20 12.53 6.32 1.48
C LEU A 20 12.71 5.12 2.41
N ALA A 21 12.42 3.91 1.93
CA ALA A 21 12.60 2.68 2.69
C ALA A 21 14.06 2.49 3.12
N GLU A 22 15.02 2.68 2.20
CA GLU A 22 16.45 2.63 2.51
C GLU A 22 16.83 3.63 3.60
N LYS A 23 16.37 4.88 3.50
CA LYS A 23 16.68 5.89 4.52
C LYS A 23 16.06 5.55 5.87
N CYS A 24 14.83 5.03 5.90
CA CYS A 24 14.19 4.58 7.13
C CYS A 24 15.00 3.46 7.80
N ARG A 25 15.42 2.45 7.03
CA ARG A 25 16.25 1.34 7.53
C ARG A 25 17.57 1.84 8.12
N GLN A 26 18.26 2.77 7.44
CA GLN A 26 19.50 3.38 7.93
C GLN A 26 19.32 4.14 9.26
N GLN A 27 18.10 4.61 9.56
CA GLN A 27 17.77 5.28 10.82
C GLN A 27 17.15 4.34 11.86
N GLY A 28 17.11 3.03 11.59
CA GLY A 28 16.46 2.05 12.46
C GLY A 28 14.93 2.16 12.50
N SER A 29 14.33 2.96 11.62
CA SER A 29 12.88 3.07 11.50
C SER A 29 12.33 1.89 10.70
N PRO A 30 11.26 1.23 11.16
CA PRO A 30 10.73 0.06 10.48
C PRO A 30 10.09 0.43 9.15
N VAL A 31 10.29 -0.43 8.16
CA VAL A 31 9.61 -0.35 6.86
C VAL A 31 8.49 -1.38 6.85
N ILE A 32 7.28 -0.93 6.49
CA ILE A 32 6.09 -1.77 6.41
C ILE A 32 5.65 -1.88 4.96
N MET A 33 5.65 -3.12 4.47
CA MET A 33 5.36 -3.49 3.10
C MET A 33 3.93 -4.02 3.02
N VAL A 34 3.03 -3.19 2.51
CA VAL A 34 1.59 -3.48 2.45
C VAL A 34 1.20 -3.97 1.07
N ARG A 35 0.54 -5.13 1.00
CA ARG A 35 -0.04 -5.70 -0.24
C ARG A 35 -1.51 -6.01 -0.08
N VAL A 36 -2.25 -5.99 -1.18
CA VAL A 36 -3.68 -6.31 -1.21
C VAL A 36 -3.92 -7.56 -2.04
N GLY A 37 -4.83 -8.42 -1.62
CA GLY A 37 -5.32 -9.53 -2.42
C GLY A 37 -6.18 -10.48 -1.62
N TRP A 38 -6.58 -11.58 -2.24
CA TRP A 38 -7.57 -12.53 -1.72
C TRP A 38 -7.15 -13.96 -2.04
N SER A 39 -7.76 -14.93 -1.36
CA SER A 39 -7.68 -16.33 -1.77
C SER A 39 -8.38 -16.54 -3.11
N ALA A 40 -8.10 -17.68 -3.77
CA ALA A 40 -8.62 -17.97 -5.11
C ALA A 40 -10.15 -17.98 -5.18
N ASP A 41 -10.82 -18.27 -4.06
CA ASP A 41 -12.28 -18.26 -3.92
C ASP A 41 -12.87 -16.87 -3.61
N PHE A 42 -12.02 -15.85 -3.44
CA PHE A 42 -12.41 -14.50 -3.03
C PHE A 42 -13.25 -14.50 -1.73
N GLY A 43 -12.99 -15.44 -0.82
CA GLY A 43 -13.69 -15.56 0.45
C GLY A 43 -13.62 -14.29 1.29
N GLU A 44 -12.47 -13.60 1.27
CA GLU A 44 -12.19 -12.42 2.10
C GLU A 44 -12.54 -11.09 1.43
N ALA A 45 -13.02 -11.11 0.18
CA ALA A 45 -13.35 -9.89 -0.55
C ALA A 45 -14.69 -9.28 -0.09
N LEU A 46 -14.79 -7.96 -0.19
CA LEU A 46 -16.08 -7.25 -0.07
C LEU A 46 -16.98 -7.62 -1.27
N LYS A 47 -18.27 -7.89 -0.99
CA LYS A 47 -19.25 -8.44 -1.97
C LYS A 47 -20.54 -7.61 -2.06
N GLN A 48 -20.58 -6.48 -1.38
CA GLN A 48 -21.72 -5.57 -1.38
C GLN A 48 -21.96 -5.01 -2.78
N LEU A 49 -23.23 -4.79 -3.12
CA LEU A 49 -23.63 -4.18 -4.39
C LEU A 49 -23.09 -2.74 -4.47
N VAL A 50 -22.40 -2.42 -5.55
CA VAL A 50 -21.88 -1.07 -5.85
C VAL A 50 -22.03 -0.79 -7.35
N ASP A 51 -22.13 0.48 -7.72
CA ASP A 51 -22.36 0.90 -9.12
C ASP A 51 -21.23 0.45 -10.07
N ALA A 52 -19.98 0.47 -9.58
CA ALA A 52 -18.79 0.10 -10.33
C ALA A 52 -18.09 -1.10 -9.68
N GLN A 53 -18.68 -2.29 -9.83
CA GLN A 53 -18.14 -3.50 -9.24
C GLN A 53 -16.86 -3.94 -9.95
N THR A 54 -15.82 -4.25 -9.19
CA THR A 54 -14.64 -4.92 -9.73
C THR A 54 -14.93 -6.41 -9.78
N GLY A 55 -15.01 -6.98 -10.99
CA GLY A 55 -15.27 -8.42 -11.13
C GLY A 55 -14.19 -9.27 -10.45
N ALA A 56 -14.58 -10.41 -9.89
CA ALA A 56 -13.64 -11.43 -9.40
C ALA A 56 -12.98 -12.10 -10.62
N HIS A 57 -11.69 -11.89 -10.79
CA HIS A 57 -10.88 -12.53 -11.83
C HIS A 57 -9.73 -13.24 -11.14
N ALA A 58 -9.31 -14.39 -11.66
CA ALA A 58 -8.13 -15.08 -11.15
C ALA A 58 -6.95 -14.09 -11.06
N LEU A 59 -6.32 -14.04 -9.88
CA LEU A 59 -5.13 -13.21 -9.69
C LEU A 59 -3.99 -13.81 -10.51
N PRO A 60 -3.22 -12.99 -11.25
CA PRO A 60 -2.07 -13.49 -12.00
C PRO A 60 -1.00 -14.04 -11.04
N ASP A 61 -0.17 -14.97 -11.50
CA ASP A 61 0.85 -15.64 -10.66
C ASP A 61 1.80 -14.67 -9.95
N ASN A 62 2.08 -13.52 -10.57
CA ASN A 62 2.97 -12.49 -10.04
C ASN A 62 2.27 -11.47 -9.12
N TRP A 63 0.99 -11.65 -8.79
CA TRP A 63 0.21 -10.70 -7.97
C TRP A 63 0.85 -10.40 -6.61
N TRP A 64 1.46 -11.43 -6.01
CA TRP A 64 2.09 -11.35 -4.69
C TRP A 64 3.57 -10.97 -4.73
N THR A 65 4.14 -10.87 -5.94
CA THR A 65 5.57 -10.62 -6.15
C THR A 65 5.88 -9.14 -5.98
N TRP A 66 6.72 -8.81 -5.01
CA TRP A 66 7.24 -7.46 -4.84
C TRP A 66 8.10 -7.06 -6.05
N PRO A 67 7.90 -5.88 -6.64
CA PRO A 67 8.82 -5.34 -7.64
C PRO A 67 10.24 -5.26 -7.06
N LEU A 68 11.22 -5.82 -7.77
CA LEU A 68 12.64 -5.80 -7.35
C LEU A 68 13.12 -4.38 -7.01
N ALA A 69 12.64 -3.39 -7.77
CA ALA A 69 12.97 -1.99 -7.58
C ALA A 69 12.50 -1.37 -6.25
N LEU A 70 11.56 -2.01 -5.52
CA LEU A 70 11.21 -1.58 -4.16
C LEU A 70 12.29 -1.96 -3.14
N GLY A 71 13.17 -2.90 -3.48
CA GLY A 71 14.24 -3.34 -2.59
C GLY A 71 13.71 -3.86 -1.25
N LYS A 72 12.68 -4.72 -1.28
CA LYS A 72 12.19 -5.46 -0.10
C LYS A 72 13.37 -6.18 0.57
N GLN A 73 13.46 -6.06 1.88
CA GLN A 73 14.44 -6.75 2.72
C GLN A 73 13.73 -7.67 3.71
N ASP A 74 14.37 -8.73 4.17
CA ASP A 74 13.79 -9.69 5.11
C ASP A 74 13.39 -9.06 6.46
N SER A 75 14.04 -7.96 6.84
CA SER A 75 13.72 -7.20 8.05
C SER A 75 12.46 -6.34 7.93
N ASP A 76 11.93 -6.14 6.72
CA ASP A 76 10.71 -5.35 6.53
C ASP A 76 9.47 -6.15 6.94
N ILE A 77 8.56 -5.46 7.62
CA ILE A 77 7.30 -6.03 8.11
C ILE A 77 6.34 -6.15 6.92
N GLU A 78 5.72 -7.31 6.74
CA GLU A 78 4.71 -7.51 5.70
C GLU A 78 3.29 -7.45 6.27
N VAL A 79 2.43 -6.68 5.62
CA VAL A 79 1.01 -6.59 5.95
C VAL A 79 0.19 -6.94 4.72
N THR A 80 -0.73 -7.90 4.86
CA THR A 80 -1.67 -8.26 3.80
C THR A 80 -3.07 -7.76 4.16
N LYS A 81 -3.60 -6.83 3.37
CA LYS A 81 -4.95 -6.29 3.52
C LYS A 81 -5.92 -6.90 2.51
N ARG A 82 -7.22 -6.92 2.85
CA ARG A 82 -8.29 -7.50 2.01
C ARG A 82 -9.23 -6.44 1.40
N GLN A 83 -8.91 -5.16 1.61
CA GLN A 83 -9.68 -4.02 1.12
C GLN A 83 -8.74 -2.82 0.90
N TRP A 84 -9.30 -1.63 0.73
CA TRP A 84 -8.54 -0.42 0.42
C TRP A 84 -7.66 0.04 1.57
N GLY A 85 -8.24 0.31 2.74
CA GLY A 85 -7.50 0.71 3.94
C GLY A 85 -6.65 -0.43 4.52
N ALA A 86 -5.45 -0.09 4.98
CA ALA A 86 -4.48 -1.07 5.50
C ALA A 86 -4.70 -1.47 6.97
N PHE A 87 -5.57 -0.77 7.71
CA PHE A 87 -5.79 -1.04 9.15
C PHE A 87 -6.83 -2.13 9.42
N TYR A 88 -7.96 -2.11 8.72
CA TYR A 88 -9.04 -3.05 8.99
C TYR A 88 -8.62 -4.51 8.74
N GLY A 89 -8.78 -5.37 9.74
CA GLY A 89 -8.48 -6.80 9.63
C GLY A 89 -6.98 -7.13 9.47
N THR A 90 -6.08 -6.20 9.81
CA THR A 90 -4.63 -6.44 9.83
C THR A 90 -4.05 -6.18 11.22
N ASP A 91 -2.76 -6.48 11.41
CA ASP A 91 -2.02 -6.16 12.62
C ASP A 91 -1.29 -4.80 12.55
N LEU A 92 -1.56 -3.96 11.54
CA LEU A 92 -0.83 -2.72 11.29
C LEU A 92 -0.82 -1.78 12.50
N GLU A 93 -1.99 -1.49 13.09
CA GLU A 93 -2.07 -0.63 14.27
C GLU A 93 -1.31 -1.23 15.47
N LEU A 94 -1.46 -2.54 15.68
CA LEU A 94 -0.79 -3.26 16.76
C LEU A 94 0.74 -3.19 16.61
N GLN A 95 1.26 -3.37 15.39
CA GLN A 95 2.69 -3.24 15.09
C GLN A 95 3.17 -1.81 15.37
N LEU A 96 2.44 -0.80 14.90
CA LEU A 96 2.81 0.61 15.09
C LEU A 96 2.85 0.98 16.59
N ARG A 97 1.77 0.68 17.33
CA ARG A 97 1.66 1.04 18.75
C ARG A 97 2.67 0.29 19.62
N ARG A 98 2.86 -1.02 19.42
CA ARG A 98 3.83 -1.81 20.21
C ARG A 98 5.28 -1.40 19.97
N ARG A 99 5.56 -0.75 18.84
CA ARG A 99 6.89 -0.21 18.51
C ARG A 99 7.06 1.25 18.91
N GLY A 100 6.05 1.86 19.55
CA GLY A 100 6.10 3.26 19.96
C GLY A 100 6.13 4.25 18.80
N ILE A 101 5.58 3.86 17.63
CA ILE A 101 5.56 4.72 16.44
C ILE A 101 4.35 5.63 16.53
N ASP A 102 4.57 6.94 16.42
CA ASP A 102 3.52 7.96 16.38
C ASP A 102 3.38 8.61 14.99
N THR A 103 4.35 8.41 14.10
CA THR A 103 4.47 9.12 12.82
C THR A 103 4.64 8.15 11.67
N ILE A 104 3.85 8.33 10.61
CA ILE A 104 3.82 7.47 9.41
C ILE A 104 4.18 8.31 8.18
N ILE A 105 5.21 7.87 7.45
CA ILE A 105 5.46 8.31 6.08
C ILE A 105 4.75 7.35 5.13
N LEU A 106 3.72 7.81 4.44
CA LEU A 106 2.86 6.99 3.60
C LEU A 106 3.12 7.26 2.11
N CYS A 107 3.25 6.19 1.33
CA CYS A 107 3.39 6.24 -0.13
C CYS A 107 2.79 4.98 -0.78
N GLY A 108 2.69 4.95 -2.12
CA GLY A 108 2.26 3.76 -2.87
C GLY A 108 1.13 4.00 -3.87
N ILE A 109 0.33 2.97 -4.12
CA ILE A 109 -0.73 2.96 -5.14
C ILE A 109 -2.03 2.35 -4.59
N SER A 110 -3.22 2.89 -4.88
CA SER A 110 -3.48 4.18 -5.56
C SER A 110 -3.58 5.33 -4.57
N THR A 111 -3.10 6.53 -4.94
CA THR A 111 -3.17 7.76 -4.12
C THR A 111 -4.56 7.96 -3.52
N ASN A 112 -5.60 7.94 -4.34
CA ASN A 112 -6.98 8.27 -3.97
C ASN A 112 -7.85 7.06 -3.55
N ILE A 113 -7.27 5.87 -3.39
CA ILE A 113 -8.03 4.66 -3.03
C ILE A 113 -7.41 4.02 -1.79
N GLY A 114 -6.34 3.25 -1.97
CA GLY A 114 -5.69 2.52 -0.88
C GLY A 114 -4.89 3.42 0.03
N VAL A 115 -4.13 4.36 -0.56
CA VAL A 115 -3.32 5.33 0.19
C VAL A 115 -4.25 6.25 0.98
N GLU A 116 -5.22 6.90 0.34
CA GLU A 116 -6.16 7.80 1.01
C GLU A 116 -6.99 7.12 2.11
N SER A 117 -7.55 5.92 1.87
CA SER A 117 -8.29 5.19 2.91
C SER A 117 -7.41 4.91 4.13
N THR A 118 -6.15 4.54 3.90
CA THR A 118 -5.18 4.30 4.98
C THR A 118 -4.80 5.60 5.69
N ALA A 119 -4.63 6.69 4.95
CA ALA A 119 -4.32 8.01 5.48
C ALA A 119 -5.41 8.52 6.43
N ARG A 120 -6.68 8.44 6.00
CA ARG A 120 -7.84 8.84 6.82
C ARG A 120 -7.89 8.06 8.13
N ASN A 121 -7.73 6.73 8.07
CA ASN A 121 -7.71 5.90 9.27
C ASN A 121 -6.50 6.23 10.17
N ALA A 122 -5.30 6.42 9.61
CA ALA A 122 -4.11 6.75 10.40
C ALA A 122 -4.31 8.06 11.20
N TRP A 123 -4.86 9.09 10.54
CA TRP A 123 -5.14 10.37 11.18
C TRP A 123 -6.22 10.23 12.28
N GLU A 124 -7.32 9.53 12.00
CA GLU A 124 -8.37 9.29 13.00
C GLU A 124 -7.87 8.47 14.21
N LEU A 125 -6.89 7.59 14.01
CA LEU A 125 -6.24 6.81 15.07
C LEU A 125 -5.18 7.59 15.86
N GLY A 126 -4.93 8.85 15.49
CA GLY A 126 -4.03 9.78 16.19
C GLY A 126 -2.56 9.72 15.75
N PHE A 127 -2.25 9.12 14.59
CA PHE A 127 -0.89 9.15 14.05
C PHE A 127 -0.61 10.46 13.31
N ASN A 128 0.59 10.99 13.47
CA ASN A 128 1.13 12.03 12.58
C ASN A 128 1.34 11.42 11.19
N LEU A 129 1.00 12.16 10.14
CA LEU A 129 0.99 11.62 8.78
C LEU A 129 1.74 12.52 7.82
N LEU A 130 2.71 11.94 7.10
CA LEU A 130 3.41 12.58 5.99
C LEU A 130 3.16 11.79 4.72
N ILE A 131 2.58 12.42 3.70
CA ILE A 131 2.40 11.79 2.40
C ILE A 131 3.61 12.11 1.52
N ALA A 132 4.34 11.09 1.07
CA ALA A 132 5.37 11.26 0.07
C ALA A 132 4.72 11.28 -1.32
N GLU A 133 4.21 12.44 -1.72
CA GLU A 133 3.46 12.67 -2.96
C GLU A 133 4.19 12.10 -4.19
N ASP A 134 5.51 12.34 -4.26
CA ASP A 134 6.33 11.96 -5.39
C ASP A 134 6.54 10.42 -5.47
N ALA A 135 6.30 9.71 -4.37
CA ALA A 135 6.27 8.24 -4.27
C ALA A 135 4.84 7.66 -4.32
N CYS A 136 3.83 8.47 -4.68
CA CYS A 136 2.46 8.01 -4.90
C CYS A 136 2.10 8.01 -6.40
N SER A 137 1.12 7.18 -6.77
CA SER A 137 0.56 7.18 -8.12
C SER A 137 -0.91 6.75 -8.12
N ALA A 138 -1.68 7.25 -9.08
CA ALA A 138 -3.09 6.92 -9.28
C ALA A 138 -3.39 6.60 -10.75
N ALA A 139 -4.61 6.14 -11.02
CA ALA A 139 -5.07 5.82 -12.38
C ALA A 139 -5.00 6.99 -13.37
N SER A 140 -5.07 8.24 -12.88
CA SER A 140 -4.88 9.43 -13.69
C SER A 140 -4.09 10.50 -12.91
N ALA A 141 -3.41 11.39 -13.63
CA ALA A 141 -2.69 12.50 -13.01
C ALA A 141 -3.63 13.46 -12.24
N GLY A 142 -4.88 13.63 -12.70
CA GLY A 142 -5.90 14.39 -12.00
C GLY A 142 -6.25 13.78 -10.64
N SER A 143 -6.32 12.45 -10.56
CA SER A 143 -6.58 11.72 -9.32
C SER A 143 -5.42 11.75 -8.32
N THR A 144 -4.19 12.03 -8.76
CA THR A 144 -3.05 12.22 -7.86
C THR A 144 -3.04 13.61 -7.21
N ARG A 145 -3.51 14.65 -7.92
CA ARG A 145 -3.45 16.06 -7.47
C ARG A 145 -4.67 16.53 -6.70
N ALA A 146 -5.78 15.79 -6.76
CA ALA A 146 -7.04 16.13 -6.12
C ALA A 146 -7.25 15.44 -4.76
N ALA A 147 -6.26 14.66 -4.31
CA ALA A 147 -6.28 13.90 -3.06
C ALA A 147 -5.54 14.64 -1.94
#